data_AF-A0A5K1HI05-F1
#
_entry.id   AF-A0A5K1HI05-F1
#
_cell.length_a   1.000
_cell.length_b   1.000
_cell.length_c   1.000
_cell.angle_alpha   90.00
_cell.angle_beta   90.00
_cell.angle_gamma   90.00
#
_symmetry.space_group_name_H-M   'P 1'
#
loop_
_entity.id
_entity.type
_entity.pdbx_description
1 polymer ?
#
loop_
_entity_poly.entity_id
_entity_poly.type
_entity_poly.pdbx_seq_one_letter_code
_entity_poly.pdbx_strand_id
1 'polypeptide(L)'
;MYFPGDEGIVKIRDNDVDTDRWQVVVSLSDGEFKQVSFVNSICTSKGGTHVNMITDQIVDKIKEKLEKKDKNLNVKPFQIKGHLWIFVNA
;
A
#
# COMPACT_ATOMS: atom_id res chain seq x y z
N MET A 1 8.48 3.96 -14.37
CA MET A 1 8.96 4.53 -13.09
C MET A 1 10.24 3.76 -12.73
N TYR A 2 11.39 4.42 -12.74
CA TYR A 2 12.69 3.77 -12.49
C TYR A 2 12.97 3.83 -10.99
N PHE A 3 13.10 2.67 -10.36
CA PHE A 3 13.52 2.54 -8.96
C PHE A 3 14.93 1.97 -8.96
N PRO A 4 15.97 2.79 -8.67
CA PRO A 4 17.33 2.28 -8.57
C PRO A 4 17.45 1.40 -7.32
N GLY A 5 17.77 0.12 -7.51
CA GLY A 5 17.97 -0.85 -6.41
C GLY A 5 16.96 -2.01 -6.42
N ASP A 6 17.06 -2.89 -7.43
CA ASP A 6 16.32 -4.16 -7.52
C ASP A 6 16.94 -5.24 -6.60
N GLU A 7 17.14 -4.94 -5.31
CA GLU A 7 17.49 -5.95 -4.30
C GLU A 7 16.48 -5.89 -3.14
N GLY A 8 15.55 -6.84 -3.11
CA GLY A 8 14.72 -7.11 -1.93
C GLY A 8 13.29 -6.56 -1.95
N ILE A 9 12.86 -5.83 -2.98
CA ILE A 9 11.44 -5.42 -3.08
C ILE A 9 10.62 -6.65 -3.46
N VAL A 10 9.83 -7.15 -2.50
CA VAL A 10 8.79 -8.17 -2.77
C VAL A 10 7.77 -7.54 -3.71
N LYS A 11 7.96 -7.72 -5.02
CA LYS A 11 6.96 -7.42 -6.03
C LYS A 11 5.86 -8.47 -5.88
N ILE A 12 4.85 -8.19 -5.05
CA ILE A 12 3.61 -8.97 -5.03
C ILE A 12 2.85 -8.59 -6.30
N ARG A 13 3.27 -9.17 -7.43
CA ARG A 13 2.44 -9.27 -8.63
C ARG A 13 1.65 -10.56 -8.48
N ASP A 14 0.34 -10.43 -8.29
CA ASP A 14 -0.56 -11.55 -8.52
C ASP A 14 -0.65 -11.71 -10.04
N ASN A 15 0.21 -12.54 -10.63
CA ASN A 15 0.28 -12.72 -12.08
C ASN A 15 -0.96 -13.45 -12.65
N ASP A 16 -1.85 -13.97 -11.79
CA ASP A 16 -3.06 -14.70 -12.16
C ASP A 16 -4.34 -13.84 -12.15
N VAL A 17 -4.24 -12.54 -11.82
CA VAL A 17 -5.41 -11.66 -11.71
C VAL A 17 -5.40 -10.64 -12.84
N ASP A 18 -6.04 -11.02 -13.96
CA ASP A 18 -6.31 -10.19 -15.15
C ASP A 18 -7.26 -9.03 -14.79
N THR A 19 -6.76 -8.03 -14.07
CA THR A 19 -7.50 -6.79 -13.84
C THR A 19 -6.75 -5.64 -14.51
N ASP A 20 -7.03 -5.41 -15.79
CA ASP A 20 -6.50 -4.30 -16.60
C ASP A 20 -6.64 -2.92 -15.94
N ARG A 21 -7.56 -2.80 -14.97
CA ARG A 21 -7.94 -1.54 -14.34
C ARG A 21 -7.26 -1.21 -13.01
N TRP A 22 -6.58 -2.15 -12.34
CA TRP A 22 -6.00 -1.86 -11.03
C TRP A 22 -4.57 -2.34 -10.95
N GLN A 23 -3.65 -1.39 -10.76
CA GLN A 23 -2.24 -1.70 -10.48
C GLN A 23 -1.86 -1.03 -9.17
N VAL A 24 -1.40 -1.82 -8.22
CA VAL A 24 -1.03 -1.36 -6.88
C VAL A 24 0.39 -1.80 -6.58
N VAL A 25 1.22 -0.88 -6.09
CA VAL A 25 2.55 -1.17 -5.55
C VAL A 25 2.63 -0.57 -4.15
N VAL A 26 3.27 -1.29 -3.24
CA VAL A 26 3.45 -0.85 -1.85
C VAL A 26 4.93 -0.90 -1.53
N SER A 27 5.41 0.15 -0.86
CA SER A 27 6.77 0.28 -0.33
C SER A 27 6.71 0.78 1.11
N LEU A 28 7.84 0.74 1.79
CA LEU A 28 8.00 1.26 3.15
C LEU A 28 8.20 2.78 3.11
N SER A 29 7.63 3.48 4.09
CA SER A 29 7.89 4.91 4.33
C SER A 29 8.48 5.14 5.73
N ASP A 30 9.25 6.24 5.84
CA ASP A 30 9.87 6.69 7.09
C ASP A 30 8.88 7.49 7.97
N GLY A 31 7.83 6.82 8.46
CA GLY A 31 6.94 7.35 9.51
C GLY A 31 5.90 8.36 9.07
N GLU A 32 5.84 8.69 7.77
CA GLU A 32 4.75 9.45 7.17
C GLU A 32 4.10 8.66 6.03
N PHE A 33 2.76 8.65 6.00
CA PHE A 33 2.01 8.02 4.92
C PHE A 33 2.25 8.76 3.61
N LYS A 34 2.77 8.05 2.61
CA LYS A 34 3.02 8.61 1.27
C LYS A 34 2.16 7.90 0.24
N GLN A 35 1.65 8.66 -0.72
CA GLN A 35 0.83 8.12 -1.78
C GLN A 35 1.15 8.77 -3.12
N VAL A 36 1.15 7.97 -4.18
CA VAL A 36 1.22 8.42 -5.56
C VAL A 36 0.13 7.70 -6.32
N SER A 37 -0.87 8.41 -6.82
CA SER A 37 -2.00 7.76 -7.47
C SER A 37 -2.45 8.43 -8.76
N PHE A 38 -2.96 7.60 -9.67
CA PHE A 38 -3.52 7.99 -10.94
C PHE A 38 -4.91 7.36 -11.09
N VAL A 39 -5.85 8.14 -11.60
CA VAL A 39 -7.18 7.66 -12.02
C VAL A 39 -7.42 8.13 -13.44
N ASN A 40 -7.64 7.22 -14.39
CA ASN A 40 -7.79 7.55 -15.82
C ASN A 40 -6.65 8.48 -16.32
N SER A 41 -5.41 8.20 -15.92
CA SER A 41 -4.21 9.02 -16.21
C SER A 41 -4.13 10.40 -15.54
N ILE A 42 -5.05 10.75 -14.62
CA ILE A 42 -5.00 12.01 -13.86
C ILE A 42 -4.31 11.77 -12.52
N CYS A 43 -3.29 12.57 -12.21
CA CYS A 43 -2.60 12.51 -10.92
C CYS A 43 -3.49 13.03 -9.77
N THR A 44 -3.87 12.13 -8.85
CA THR A 44 -4.66 12.46 -7.66
C THR A 44 -3.74 12.70 -6.46
N SER A 45 -3.02 13.82 -6.44
CA SER A 45 -2.01 14.14 -5.40
C SER A 45 -2.58 14.23 -3.98
N LYS A 46 -3.86 14.57 -3.83
CA LYS A 46 -4.56 14.58 -2.52
C LYS A 46 -5.14 13.22 -2.12
N GLY A 47 -4.96 12.20 -2.96
CA GLY A 47 -5.57 10.90 -2.80
C GLY A 47 -7.05 10.89 -3.22
N GLY A 48 -7.82 9.97 -2.65
CA GLY A 48 -9.23 9.78 -2.96
C GLY A 48 -9.75 8.47 -2.37
N THR A 49 -10.97 8.12 -2.73
CA THR A 49 -11.61 6.87 -2.29
C THR A 49 -10.85 5.64 -2.79
N HIS A 50 -10.30 5.67 -4.00
CA HIS A 50 -9.49 4.58 -4.58
C HIS A 50 -8.24 4.28 -3.74
N VAL A 51 -7.56 5.31 -3.23
CA VAL A 51 -6.38 5.14 -2.37
C VAL A 51 -6.78 4.61 -0.99
N ASN A 52 -7.81 5.19 -0.38
CA ASN A 52 -8.28 4.76 0.95
C ASN A 52 -8.75 3.30 0.93
N MET A 53 -9.53 2.91 -0.08
CA MET A 53 -10.03 1.55 -0.23
C MET A 53 -8.90 0.51 -0.22
N ILE A 54 -7.79 0.78 -0.91
CA ILE A 54 -6.63 -0.11 -0.97
C ILE A 54 -5.82 -0.05 0.32
N THR A 55 -5.61 1.16 0.86
CA THR A 55 -4.83 1.36 2.08
C THR A 55 -5.46 0.65 3.27
N ASP A 56 -6.78 0.78 3.45
CA ASP A 56 -7.49 0.24 4.59
C ASP A 56 -7.46 -1.31 4.57
N GLN A 57 -7.63 -1.92 3.39
CA GLN A 57 -7.48 -3.38 3.20
C GLN A 57 -6.09 -3.89 3.58
N ILE A 58 -5.04 -3.15 3.23
CA ILE A 58 -3.66 -3.52 3.57
C ILE A 58 -3.45 -3.39 5.09
N VAL A 59 -3.89 -2.28 5.68
CA VAL A 59 -3.75 -2.02 7.12
C VAL A 59 -4.46 -3.09 7.95
N ASP A 60 -5.68 -3.48 7.56
CA ASP A 60 -6.45 -4.51 8.26
C ASP A 60 -5.75 -5.88 8.20
N LYS A 61 -5.27 -6.29 7.01
CA LYS A 61 -4.53 -7.57 6.89
C LYS A 61 -3.21 -7.58 7.65
N ILE A 62 -2.49 -6.45 7.69
CA ILE A 62 -1.26 -6.33 8.47
C ILE A 62 -1.59 -6.42 9.97
N LYS A 63 -2.64 -5.73 10.41
CA LYS A 63 -3.09 -5.76 11.81
C LYS A 63 -3.43 -7.18 12.24
N GLU A 64 -4.21 -7.92 11.47
CA GLU A 64 -4.52 -9.34 11.77
C GLU A 64 -3.27 -10.21 11.87
N LYS A 65 -2.28 -10.01 10.99
CA LYS A 65 -1.01 -10.75 11.04
C LYS A 65 -0.18 -10.41 12.27
N LEU A 66 -0.17 -9.14 12.68
CA LEU A 66 0.54 -8.69 13.89
C LEU A 66 -0.11 -9.26 15.15
N GLU A 67 -1.43 -9.23 15.26
CA GLU A 67 -2.18 -9.80 16.39
C GLU A 67 -1.97 -11.32 16.51
N LYS A 68 -1.83 -12.02 15.38
CA LYS A 68 -1.51 -13.46 15.35
C LYS A 68 -0.08 -13.75 15.82
N LYS A 69 0.87 -12.88 15.49
CA LYS A 69 2.29 -13.05 15.86
C LYS A 69 2.53 -12.72 17.32
N ASP A 70 2.03 -11.58 17.78
CA ASP A 70 2.24 -11.06 19.12
C ASP A 70 0.95 -10.43 19.68
N LYS A 71 0.26 -11.17 20.57
CA LYS A 71 -1.03 -10.75 21.14
C LYS A 71 -0.94 -9.52 22.06
N ASN A 72 0.26 -9.18 22.56
CA ASN A 72 0.48 -8.04 23.45
C ASN A 72 0.81 -6.73 22.70
N LEU A 73 1.02 -6.81 21.38
CA LEU A 73 1.33 -5.65 20.53
C LEU A 73 0.03 -4.98 20.09
N ASN A 74 -0.43 -3.99 20.85
CA ASN A 74 -1.58 -3.18 20.48
C ASN A 74 -1.16 -2.05 19.52
N VAL A 75 -1.06 -2.36 18.22
CA VAL A 75 -0.69 -1.39 17.18
C VAL A 75 -1.94 -0.71 16.61
N LYS A 76 -1.97 0.62 16.62
CA LYS A 76 -3.09 1.39 16.05
C LYS A 76 -3.01 1.42 14.53
N PRO A 77 -4.14 1.38 13.79
CA PRO A 77 -4.16 1.45 12.32
C PRO A 77 -3.39 2.63 11.73
N PHE A 78 -3.45 3.79 12.39
CA PHE A 78 -2.71 4.98 11.98
C PHE A 78 -1.19 4.80 12.00
N GLN A 79 -0.66 4.01 12.94
CA GLN A 79 0.78 3.72 13.01
C GLN A 79 1.21 2.85 11.83
N ILE A 80 0.41 1.84 11.46
CA ILE A 80 0.67 1.01 10.29
C ILE A 80 0.62 1.88 9.02
N LYS A 81 -0.43 2.69 8.87
CA LYS A 81 -0.60 3.60 7.73
C LYS A 81 0.57 4.58 7.59
N GLY A 82 1.10 5.09 8.70
CA GLY A 82 2.26 5.99 8.70
C GLY A 82 3.52 5.39 8.08
N HIS A 83 3.65 4.07 8.03
CA HIS A 83 4.82 3.39 7.43
C HIS A 83 4.57 2.86 6.01
N LEU A 84 3.45 3.23 5.39
CA LEU A 84 3.12 2.82 4.03
C LEU A 84 3.41 3.93 3.02
N TRP A 85 4.07 3.53 1.93
CA TRP A 85 4.12 4.28 0.68
C TRP A 85 3.39 3.50 -0.41
N ILE A 86 2.24 4.01 -0.84
CA ILE A 86 1.38 3.30 -1.80
C ILE A 86 1.40 3.99 -3.16
N PHE A 87 1.47 3.19 -4.21
CA PHE A 87 1.30 3.61 -5.60
C PHE A 87 0.05 2.94 -6.16
N VAL A 88 -0.90 3.72 -6.68
CA VAL A 88 -2.17 3.19 -7.22
C VAL A 88 -2.39 3.74 -8.63
N ASN A 89 -2.67 2.86 -9.58
CA ASN A 89 -3.14 3.22 -10.91
C ASN A 89 -4.50 2.56 -11.14
N ALA A 90 -5.51 3.40 -11.42
CA ALA A 90 -6.91 3.02 -11.59
C ALA A 90 -7.54 3.63 -12.85
#